data_AF-A0A4Q8UTV9-F1
#
_entry.id   AF-A0A4Q8UTV9-F1
#
_cell.length_a   1.000
_cell.length_b   1.000
_cell.length_c   1.000
_cell.angle_alpha   90.00
_cell.angle_beta   90.00
_cell.angle_gamma   90.00
#
_symmetry.space_group_name_H-M   'P 1'
#
loop_
_entity.id
_entity.type
_entity.pdbx_description
1 polymer ?
#
loop_
_entity_poly.entity_id
_entity_poly.type
_entity_poly.pdbx_seq_one_letter_code
_entity_poly.pdbx_strand_id
1 'polypeptide(L)'
;MNDLSFFVRASSTLPPEHLWANLAEGSASAWPVLEHCGRLRVGETVIFSLPHPDGSAVRSSGRIARIQPGRRITVYQETPWTGRIQFSLQAKEAGSIVTVHVQLGSDCLPWFLSGGITLTPADGERTGPRIGLLVPLSGAAGIVGRAIVNAARMAIDELNDAGAFGFGNAELVVADERTNATTSLQLFERLVQSERCDVVVASVPSASMALIRPAALRRGTLLLSAALSEHNDVGRNVFQFGETPLDQLTTSVPGIMHSSAASNWFILGSDYVWPRSIGTVAQELIKYHRGTVAGIHYQALGSDNFSDVIARLAASDADLILSSLVGLDAVMFQRAFHEAGLRSRFRTLATNFDESILDHTGRDEAEGIWSTQDYFMPALSDEMDETARRYRARFGDIAPRLSSMAKAVFDTITLYAQGVQVAKTVDPDAVGAVIRAGGAGGQRLLKRHGGEHLPTGVAEVTASGFRPIELPGVVRTSVGGN
;
A
#
# COMPACT_ATOMS: atom_id res chain seq x y z
N MET A 1 -10.53 -29.32 1.64
CA MET A 1 -9.90 -28.29 2.48
C MET A 1 -10.99 -27.74 3.38
N ASN A 2 -10.83 -27.82 4.70
CA ASN A 2 -11.85 -27.34 5.63
C ASN A 2 -11.69 -25.83 5.77
N ASP A 3 -12.62 -25.06 5.22
CA ASP A 3 -12.73 -23.63 5.51
C ASP A 3 -12.90 -23.45 7.02
N LEU A 4 -11.97 -22.75 7.67
CA LEU A 4 -12.09 -22.45 9.09
C LEU A 4 -13.15 -21.36 9.25
N SER A 5 -14.15 -21.60 10.09
CA SER A 5 -15.21 -20.63 10.35
C SER A 5 -15.53 -20.50 11.83
N PHE A 6 -15.83 -19.27 12.27
CA PHE A 6 -16.29 -19.00 13.62
C PHE A 6 -17.33 -17.88 13.65
N PHE A 7 -18.01 -17.76 14.79
CA PHE A 7 -19.03 -16.74 15.03
C PHE A 7 -18.61 -15.81 16.16
N VAL A 8 -18.81 -14.51 15.96
CA VAL A 8 -18.77 -13.51 17.03
C VAL A 8 -20.17 -12.95 17.21
N ARG A 9 -20.65 -12.87 18.46
CA ARG A 9 -22.00 -12.39 18.77
C ARG A 9 -21.94 -11.26 19.79
N ALA A 10 -22.65 -10.17 19.53
CA ALA A 10 -22.84 -9.08 20.48
C ALA A 10 -24.30 -8.64 20.55
N SER A 11 -24.68 -8.11 21.71
CA SER A 11 -25.98 -7.45 21.91
C SER A 11 -25.83 -5.94 21.81
N SER A 12 -26.80 -5.29 21.18
CA SER A 12 -26.97 -3.84 21.21
C SER A 12 -28.33 -3.49 21.81
N THR A 13 -28.42 -2.35 22.49
CA THR A 13 -29.68 -1.76 22.95
C THR A 13 -30.43 -1.05 21.82
N LEU A 14 -29.74 -0.69 20.73
CA LEU A 14 -30.35 -0.07 19.57
C LEU A 14 -31.12 -1.13 18.75
N PRO A 15 -32.31 -0.79 18.25
CA PRO A 15 -33.05 -1.65 17.33
C PRO A 15 -32.38 -1.66 15.94
N PRO A 16 -32.69 -2.64 15.08
CA PRO A 16 -31.95 -2.88 13.84
C PRO A 16 -31.84 -1.66 12.93
N GLU A 17 -32.93 -0.93 12.75
CA GLU A 17 -33.04 0.23 11.86
C GLU A 17 -32.09 1.36 12.26
N HIS A 18 -31.86 1.57 13.55
CA HIS A 18 -30.93 2.60 14.04
C HIS A 18 -29.47 2.20 13.80
N LEU A 19 -29.14 0.90 13.96
CA LEU A 19 -27.79 0.40 13.64
C LEU A 19 -27.46 0.51 12.14
N TRP A 20 -28.46 0.30 11.28
CA TRP A 20 -28.32 0.47 9.84
C TRP A 20 -28.22 1.95 9.43
N ALA A 21 -29.00 2.83 10.07
CA ALA A 21 -28.92 4.27 9.83
C ALA A 21 -27.53 4.82 10.19
N ASN A 22 -27.04 4.50 11.39
CA ASN A 22 -25.70 4.90 11.82
C ASN A 22 -24.62 4.42 10.84
N LEU A 23 -24.72 3.18 10.39
CA LEU A 23 -23.74 2.62 9.45
C LEU A 23 -23.82 3.27 8.06
N ALA A 24 -25.01 3.67 7.62
CA ALA A 24 -25.19 4.42 6.37
C ALA A 24 -24.58 5.83 6.47
N GLU A 25 -24.53 6.40 7.67
CA GLU A 25 -23.87 7.67 7.99
C GLU A 25 -22.36 7.51 8.30
N GLY A 26 -21.79 6.32 8.08
CA GLY A 26 -20.36 6.05 8.25
C GLY A 26 -19.93 5.69 9.67
N SER A 27 -20.88 5.53 10.60
CA SER A 27 -20.62 5.13 11.98
C SER A 27 -20.84 3.63 12.19
N ALA A 28 -19.74 2.91 12.45
CA ALA A 28 -19.77 1.51 12.86
C ALA A 28 -20.07 1.32 14.36
N SER A 29 -20.44 2.38 15.08
CA SER A 29 -20.72 2.31 16.51
C SER A 29 -21.78 1.24 16.82
N ALA A 30 -21.53 0.43 17.86
CA ALA A 30 -22.36 -0.70 18.27
C ALA A 30 -22.42 -1.91 17.30
N TRP A 31 -21.57 -1.96 16.27
CA TRP A 31 -21.28 -3.19 15.53
C TRP A 31 -20.08 -3.92 16.18
N PRO A 32 -20.19 -5.21 16.53
CA PRO A 32 -19.05 -5.97 17.02
C PRO A 32 -17.99 -6.10 15.94
N VAL A 33 -16.73 -6.02 16.36
CA VAL A 33 -15.50 -6.13 15.54
C VAL A 33 -15.34 -5.12 14.40
N LEU A 34 -16.41 -4.51 13.89
CA LEU A 34 -16.35 -3.48 12.85
C LEU A 34 -15.94 -2.14 13.49
N GLU A 35 -14.80 -1.62 13.07
CA GLU A 35 -14.27 -0.34 13.57
C GLU A 35 -14.71 0.81 12.66
N HIS A 36 -14.76 0.55 11.35
CA HIS A 36 -15.05 1.58 10.38
C HIS A 36 -15.73 1.03 9.13
N CYS A 37 -16.66 1.80 8.58
CA CYS A 37 -17.29 1.58 7.29
C CYS A 37 -17.53 2.95 6.66
N GLY A 38 -16.92 3.24 5.50
CA GLY A 38 -17.00 4.58 4.90
C GLY A 38 -18.43 4.90 4.46
N ARG A 39 -18.92 4.19 3.44
CA ARG A 39 -20.32 4.24 3.00
C ARG A 39 -20.89 2.85 2.93
N LEU A 40 -22.21 2.73 3.11
CA LEU A 40 -22.91 1.47 2.91
C LEU A 40 -23.15 1.20 1.42
N ARG A 41 -22.10 0.92 0.66
CA ARG A 41 -22.13 0.62 -0.78
C ARG A 41 -21.18 -0.53 -1.12
N VAL A 42 -21.53 -1.32 -2.15
CA VAL A 42 -20.63 -2.36 -2.68
C VAL A 42 -19.32 -1.74 -3.19
N GLY A 43 -18.18 -2.33 -2.80
CA GLY A 43 -16.82 -1.85 -3.10
C GLY A 43 -16.21 -0.95 -2.02
N GLU A 44 -17.01 -0.45 -1.08
CA GLU A 44 -16.55 0.41 0.01
C GLU A 44 -15.68 -0.36 0.99
N THR A 45 -14.62 0.30 1.46
CA THR A 45 -13.68 -0.30 2.42
C THR A 45 -14.27 -0.32 3.82
N VAL A 46 -13.91 -1.36 4.56
CA VAL A 46 -14.21 -1.52 5.98
C VAL A 46 -12.96 -1.89 6.74
N ILE A 47 -12.88 -1.46 7.99
CA ILE A 47 -11.84 -1.86 8.95
C ILE A 47 -12.53 -2.60 10.08
N PHE A 48 -11.96 -3.73 10.47
CA PHE A 48 -12.48 -4.55 11.56
C PHE A 48 -11.36 -5.29 12.28
N SER A 49 -11.57 -5.62 13.55
CA SER A 49 -10.62 -6.36 14.39
C SER A 49 -11.15 -7.74 14.71
N LEU A 50 -10.55 -8.78 14.12
CA LEU A 50 -10.94 -10.16 14.38
C LEU A 50 -10.22 -10.71 15.63
N PRO A 51 -10.90 -11.45 16.50
CA PRO A 51 -10.24 -12.07 17.65
C PRO A 51 -9.25 -13.15 17.19
N HIS A 52 -8.11 -13.22 17.87
CA HIS A 52 -7.07 -14.20 17.65
C HIS A 52 -7.07 -15.25 18.78
N PRO A 53 -6.71 -16.53 18.53
CA PRO A 53 -6.69 -17.56 19.57
C PRO A 53 -5.77 -17.29 20.76
N ASP A 54 -4.73 -16.47 20.61
CA ASP A 54 -3.84 -16.07 21.72
C ASP A 54 -4.43 -14.95 22.61
N GLY A 55 -5.66 -14.50 22.32
CA GLY A 55 -6.34 -13.44 23.06
C GLY A 55 -6.11 -12.03 22.52
N SER A 56 -5.24 -11.85 21.52
CA SER A 56 -5.09 -10.58 20.80
C SER A 56 -6.19 -10.40 19.74
N ALA A 57 -6.18 -9.25 19.05
CA ALA A 57 -7.03 -9.01 17.89
C ALA A 57 -6.16 -8.65 16.68
N VAL A 58 -6.57 -9.13 15.50
CA VAL A 58 -5.94 -8.82 14.23
C VAL A 58 -6.78 -7.77 13.51
N ARG A 59 -6.30 -6.53 13.54
CA ARG A 59 -6.87 -5.44 12.74
C ARG A 59 -6.70 -5.76 11.26
N SER A 60 -7.81 -5.72 10.54
CA SER A 60 -7.98 -6.22 9.19
C SER A 60 -8.79 -5.23 8.37
N SER A 61 -8.58 -5.24 7.06
CA SER A 61 -9.35 -4.49 6.07
C SER A 61 -10.08 -5.43 5.13
N GLY A 62 -11.13 -4.91 4.52
CA GLY A 62 -11.88 -5.59 3.48
C GLY A 62 -12.80 -4.65 2.76
N ARG A 63 -13.60 -5.19 1.84
CA ARG A 63 -14.60 -4.43 1.08
C ARG A 63 -15.96 -5.05 1.10
N ILE A 64 -16.98 -4.22 1.08
CA ILE A 64 -18.37 -4.66 1.01
C ILE A 64 -18.60 -5.33 -0.34
N ALA A 65 -18.89 -6.63 -0.30
CA ALA A 65 -19.20 -7.46 -1.44
C ALA A 65 -20.69 -7.43 -1.81
N ARG A 66 -21.54 -7.39 -0.78
CA ARG A 66 -22.99 -7.50 -0.93
C ARG A 66 -23.69 -6.86 0.25
N ILE A 67 -24.78 -6.15 -0.05
CA ILE A 67 -25.67 -5.57 0.95
C ILE A 67 -27.05 -6.21 0.79
N GLN A 68 -27.62 -6.65 1.91
CA GLN A 68 -29.02 -7.02 2.05
C GLN A 68 -29.61 -6.03 3.07
N PRO A 69 -30.28 -4.96 2.60
CA PRO A 69 -30.73 -3.86 3.46
C PRO A 69 -31.52 -4.37 4.68
N GLY A 70 -31.23 -3.79 5.85
CA GLY A 70 -31.91 -4.16 7.10
C GLY A 70 -31.49 -5.51 7.68
N ARG A 71 -30.69 -6.33 6.97
CA ARG A 71 -30.47 -7.74 7.33
C ARG A 71 -29.01 -8.16 7.40
N ARG A 72 -28.22 -7.91 6.34
CA ARG A 72 -26.86 -8.46 6.25
C ARG A 72 -25.92 -7.64 5.37
N ILE A 73 -24.66 -7.56 5.75
CA ILE A 73 -23.53 -7.13 4.91
C ILE A 73 -22.58 -8.30 4.76
N THR A 74 -22.12 -8.54 3.53
CA THR A 74 -21.01 -9.46 3.26
C THR A 74 -19.80 -8.64 2.86
N VAL A 75 -18.67 -8.92 3.49
CA VAL A 75 -17.37 -8.29 3.27
C VAL A 75 -16.40 -9.34 2.75
N TYR A 76 -15.64 -9.01 1.71
CA TYR A 76 -14.44 -9.74 1.34
C TYR A 76 -13.26 -9.17 2.12
N GLN A 77 -12.66 -9.99 2.97
CA GLN A 77 -11.47 -9.63 3.73
C GLN A 77 -10.25 -9.61 2.79
N GLU A 78 -9.44 -8.56 2.93
CA GLU A 78 -8.24 -8.31 2.14
C GLU A 78 -6.96 -8.55 2.95
N THR A 79 -6.96 -8.22 4.24
CA THR A 79 -5.76 -8.29 5.08
C THR A 79 -6.02 -9.00 6.41
N PRO A 80 -5.02 -9.67 7.00
CA PRO A 80 -3.74 -10.05 6.38
C PRO A 80 -3.85 -11.24 5.40
N TRP A 81 -4.91 -12.03 5.53
CA TRP A 81 -5.28 -13.14 4.65
C TRP A 81 -6.64 -12.86 4.00
N THR A 82 -7.05 -13.69 3.04
CA THR A 82 -8.37 -13.55 2.40
C THR A 82 -9.46 -14.24 3.19
N GLY A 83 -10.70 -13.78 3.04
CA GLY A 83 -11.84 -14.39 3.72
C GLY A 83 -13.15 -13.75 3.34
N ARG A 84 -14.24 -14.31 3.87
CA ARG A 84 -15.59 -13.77 3.74
C ARG A 84 -16.17 -13.57 5.13
N ILE A 85 -16.62 -12.35 5.40
CA ILE A 85 -17.20 -11.97 6.68
C ILE A 85 -18.63 -11.53 6.45
N GLN A 86 -19.56 -12.11 7.20
CA GLN A 86 -20.98 -11.80 7.11
C GLN A 86 -21.47 -11.20 8.42
N PHE A 87 -21.76 -9.91 8.39
CA PHE A 87 -22.41 -9.21 9.48
C PHE A 87 -23.93 -9.35 9.30
N SER A 88 -24.61 -10.03 10.22
CA SER A 88 -26.05 -10.25 10.17
C SER A 88 -26.72 -9.68 11.43
N LEU A 89 -27.89 -9.08 11.25
CA LEU A 89 -28.64 -8.44 12.32
C LEU A 89 -29.95 -9.19 12.59
N GLN A 90 -30.30 -9.35 13.86
CA GLN A 90 -31.55 -9.95 14.32
C GLN A 90 -32.17 -9.06 15.40
N ALA A 91 -33.46 -8.75 15.27
CA ALA A 91 -34.20 -8.03 16.31
C ALA A 91 -34.35 -8.89 17.58
N LYS A 92 -34.40 -8.25 18.73
CA LYS A 92 -34.86 -8.83 20.01
C LYS A 92 -35.84 -7.87 20.68
N GLU A 93 -36.51 -8.35 21.72
CA GLU A 93 -37.57 -7.61 22.44
C GLU A 93 -37.14 -6.21 22.93
N ALA A 94 -35.85 -6.05 23.30
CA ALA A 94 -35.24 -4.75 23.61
C ALA A 94 -33.88 -4.58 22.92
N GLY A 95 -33.89 -4.25 21.62
CA GLY A 95 -32.71 -3.91 20.82
C GLY A 95 -32.37 -4.95 19.75
N SER A 96 -31.08 -5.23 19.57
CA SER A 96 -30.59 -6.10 18.49
C SER A 96 -29.54 -7.11 18.94
N ILE A 97 -29.41 -8.19 18.16
CA ILE A 97 -28.30 -9.12 18.20
C ILE A 97 -27.55 -9.01 16.88
N VAL A 98 -26.28 -8.65 16.95
CA VAL A 98 -25.38 -8.66 15.80
C VAL A 98 -24.58 -9.97 15.83
N THR A 99 -24.62 -10.71 14.74
CA THR A 99 -23.84 -11.94 14.54
C THR A 99 -22.88 -11.74 13.38
N VAL A 100 -21.60 -11.98 13.61
CA VAL A 100 -20.55 -11.94 12.60
C VAL A 100 -20.11 -13.36 12.34
N HIS A 101 -20.36 -13.84 11.14
CA HIS A 101 -19.86 -15.13 10.67
C HIS A 101 -18.60 -14.89 9.84
N VAL A 102 -17.48 -15.43 10.31
CA VAL A 102 -16.18 -15.29 9.65
C VAL A 102 -15.85 -16.62 8.98
N GLN A 103 -15.62 -16.59 7.67
CA GLN A 103 -15.11 -17.71 6.88
C GLN A 103 -13.71 -17.33 6.40
N LEU A 104 -12.69 -18.04 6.87
CA LEU A 104 -11.30 -17.76 6.54
C LEU A 104 -10.92 -18.46 5.24
N GLY A 105 -10.16 -17.77 4.39
CA GLY A 105 -9.59 -18.33 3.18
C GLY A 105 -8.51 -19.36 3.48
N SER A 106 -8.15 -20.14 2.47
CA SER A 106 -7.14 -21.20 2.58
C SER A 106 -5.73 -20.66 2.90
N ASP A 107 -5.47 -19.37 2.67
CA ASP A 107 -4.22 -18.70 3.00
C ASP A 107 -4.07 -18.38 4.49
N CYS A 108 -5.17 -18.40 5.24
CA CYS A 108 -5.19 -18.03 6.65
C CYS A 108 -4.47 -19.03 7.57
N LEU A 109 -4.76 -20.33 7.43
CA LEU A 109 -4.14 -21.34 8.29
C LEU A 109 -2.62 -21.43 8.09
N PRO A 110 -2.08 -21.46 6.85
CA PRO A 110 -0.65 -21.34 6.62
C PRO A 110 -0.06 -20.07 7.23
N TRP A 111 -0.74 -18.93 7.10
CA TRP A 111 -0.29 -17.67 7.71
C TRP A 111 -0.15 -17.80 9.23
N PHE A 112 -1.12 -18.41 9.92
CA PHE A 112 -1.04 -18.61 11.38
C PHE A 112 0.08 -19.56 11.76
N LEU A 113 0.10 -20.75 11.18
CA LEU A 113 1.05 -21.81 11.54
C LEU A 113 2.50 -21.43 11.20
N SER A 114 2.70 -20.67 10.12
CA SER A 114 4.02 -20.24 9.66
C SER A 114 4.40 -18.85 10.16
N GLY A 115 3.66 -18.25 11.10
CA GLY A 115 4.02 -16.97 11.69
C GLY A 115 4.03 -15.81 10.69
N GLY A 116 3.15 -15.81 9.70
CA GLY A 116 2.97 -14.74 8.71
C GLY A 116 3.41 -15.08 7.29
N ILE A 117 3.79 -16.33 7.01
CA ILE A 117 4.18 -16.77 5.67
C ILE A 117 3.04 -17.57 5.04
N THR A 118 2.68 -17.18 3.82
CA THR A 118 1.78 -17.95 2.95
C THR A 118 2.56 -18.40 1.72
N LEU A 119 2.74 -19.71 1.60
CA LEU A 119 3.24 -20.33 0.38
C LEU A 119 2.08 -20.55 -0.57
N THR A 120 2.25 -20.22 -1.85
CA THR A 120 1.38 -20.76 -2.90
C THR A 120 2.03 -22.06 -3.36
N PRO A 121 1.52 -23.25 -2.97
CA PRO A 121 2.15 -24.51 -3.35
C PRO A 121 2.04 -24.69 -4.86
N ALA A 122 3.13 -25.07 -5.52
CA ALA A 122 3.04 -25.75 -6.81
C ALA A 122 2.78 -27.24 -6.56
N ASP A 123 1.92 -27.85 -7.38
CA ASP A 123 1.75 -29.30 -7.37
C ASP A 123 3.01 -29.95 -7.98
N GLY A 124 3.88 -30.52 -7.15
CA GLY A 124 5.02 -31.32 -7.60
C GLY A 124 6.40 -30.81 -7.16
N GLU A 125 7.45 -31.29 -7.84
CA GLU A 125 8.82 -30.87 -7.61
C GLU A 125 9.05 -29.46 -8.16
N ARG A 126 9.84 -28.64 -7.45
CA ARG A 126 10.14 -27.27 -7.86
C ARG A 126 10.90 -27.27 -9.19
N THR A 127 10.29 -26.72 -10.24
CA THR A 127 10.85 -26.68 -11.60
C THR A 127 11.39 -25.31 -12.00
N GLY A 128 10.95 -24.22 -11.34
CA GLY A 128 11.37 -22.85 -11.63
C GLY A 128 11.87 -22.07 -10.42
N PRO A 129 12.05 -20.75 -10.58
CA PRO A 129 12.52 -19.89 -9.51
C PRO A 129 11.48 -19.76 -8.40
N ARG A 130 11.95 -19.60 -7.16
CA ARG A 130 11.08 -19.28 -6.02
C ARG A 130 11.31 -17.84 -5.59
N ILE A 131 10.27 -17.04 -5.67
CA ILE A 131 10.28 -15.60 -5.40
C ILE A 131 9.65 -15.34 -4.03
N GLY A 132 10.42 -14.80 -3.11
CA GLY A 132 9.92 -14.32 -1.82
C GLY A 132 9.40 -12.90 -1.94
N LEU A 133 8.13 -12.65 -1.64
CA LEU A 133 7.54 -11.31 -1.53
C LEU A 133 7.42 -10.93 -0.05
N LEU A 134 8.22 -9.96 0.39
CA LEU A 134 8.14 -9.38 1.72
C LEU A 134 7.36 -8.06 1.66
N VAL A 135 6.22 -8.00 2.35
CA VAL A 135 5.22 -6.93 2.21
C VAL A 135 4.41 -6.75 3.51
N PRO A 136 3.97 -5.54 3.89
CA PRO A 136 3.02 -5.38 4.98
C PRO A 136 1.65 -5.90 4.56
N LEU A 137 1.17 -6.96 5.20
CA LEU A 137 -0.24 -7.38 5.12
C LEU A 137 -0.99 -7.10 6.43
N SER A 138 -0.28 -6.82 7.52
CA SER A 138 -0.83 -6.29 8.77
C SER A 138 0.02 -5.14 9.32
N GLY A 139 -0.42 -4.56 10.44
CA GLY A 139 0.19 -3.36 11.01
C GLY A 139 -0.22 -2.08 10.28
N ALA A 140 0.42 -0.97 10.63
CA ALA A 140 0.01 0.37 10.18
C ALA A 140 0.01 0.53 8.63
N ALA A 141 0.91 -0.17 7.93
CA ALA A 141 0.99 -0.15 6.47
C ALA A 141 0.21 -1.28 5.78
N GLY A 142 -0.51 -2.14 6.51
CA GLY A 142 -1.13 -3.35 5.95
C GLY A 142 -2.12 -3.11 4.80
N ILE A 143 -2.81 -1.96 4.81
CA ILE A 143 -3.87 -1.64 3.83
C ILE A 143 -3.40 -1.54 2.37
N VAL A 144 -2.10 -1.36 2.13
CA VAL A 144 -1.55 -1.34 0.76
C VAL A 144 -1.18 -2.75 0.26
N GLY A 145 -1.02 -3.71 1.18
CA GLY A 145 -0.41 -5.00 0.90
C GLY A 145 -1.18 -5.88 -0.07
N ARG A 146 -2.52 -5.86 -0.02
CA ARG A 146 -3.32 -6.74 -0.89
C ARG A 146 -3.18 -6.37 -2.36
N ALA A 147 -3.14 -5.08 -2.70
CA ALA A 147 -2.89 -4.64 -4.08
C ALA A 147 -1.52 -5.12 -4.58
N ILE A 148 -0.49 -5.03 -3.72
CA ILE A 148 0.87 -5.52 -4.02
C ILE A 148 0.89 -7.03 -4.25
N VAL A 149 0.27 -7.83 -3.37
CA VAL A 149 0.19 -9.29 -3.53
C VAL A 149 -0.56 -9.68 -4.80
N ASN A 150 -1.64 -8.99 -5.13
CA ASN A 150 -2.40 -9.22 -6.36
C ASN A 150 -1.54 -8.91 -7.60
N ALA A 151 -0.84 -7.79 -7.61
CA ALA A 151 0.04 -7.43 -8.72
C ALA A 151 1.20 -8.42 -8.88
N ALA A 152 1.80 -8.89 -7.77
CA ALA A 152 2.83 -9.92 -7.80
C ALA A 152 2.31 -11.25 -8.37
N ARG A 153 1.13 -11.70 -7.93
CA ARG A 153 0.48 -12.91 -8.46
C ARG A 153 0.21 -12.78 -9.96
N MET A 154 -0.38 -11.66 -10.39
CA MET A 154 -0.62 -11.39 -11.81
C MET A 154 0.67 -11.45 -12.64
N ALA A 155 1.77 -10.84 -12.16
CA ALA A 155 3.06 -10.91 -12.84
C ALA A 155 3.56 -12.35 -12.98
N ILE A 156 3.58 -13.11 -11.88
CA ILE A 156 4.01 -14.52 -11.88
C ILE A 156 3.18 -15.35 -12.85
N ASP A 157 1.86 -15.21 -12.81
CA ASP A 157 0.95 -15.99 -13.64
C ASP A 157 1.14 -15.66 -15.12
N GLU A 158 1.22 -14.37 -15.49
CA GLU A 158 1.49 -13.94 -16.88
C GLU A 158 2.86 -14.44 -17.38
N LEU A 159 3.89 -14.42 -16.53
CA LEU A 159 5.24 -14.87 -16.88
C LEU A 159 5.33 -16.39 -17.01
N ASN A 160 4.61 -17.13 -16.17
CA ASN A 160 4.52 -18.59 -16.24
C ASN A 160 3.78 -19.03 -17.51
N ASP A 161 2.64 -18.40 -17.82
CA ASP A 161 1.88 -18.66 -19.05
C ASP A 161 2.71 -18.37 -20.31
N ALA A 162 3.58 -17.35 -20.26
CA ALA A 162 4.51 -17.01 -21.34
C ALA A 162 5.78 -17.88 -21.38
N GLY A 163 6.01 -18.74 -20.38
CA GLY A 163 7.26 -19.51 -20.25
C GLY A 163 8.51 -18.62 -20.10
N ALA A 164 8.36 -17.42 -19.52
CA ALA A 164 9.38 -16.37 -19.53
C ALA A 164 10.69 -16.76 -18.81
N PHE A 165 10.63 -17.70 -17.87
CA PHE A 165 11.81 -18.19 -17.13
C PHE A 165 12.63 -19.24 -17.89
N GLY A 166 12.07 -19.87 -18.94
CA GLY A 166 12.78 -20.77 -19.84
C GLY A 166 13.06 -22.20 -19.35
N PHE A 167 12.89 -22.52 -18.06
CA PHE A 167 13.14 -23.87 -17.51
C PHE A 167 12.12 -24.38 -16.48
N GLY A 168 11.09 -23.59 -16.14
CA GLY A 168 9.99 -24.02 -15.28
C GLY A 168 9.13 -22.85 -14.79
N ASN A 169 8.08 -23.16 -14.02
CA ASN A 169 7.17 -22.15 -13.49
C ASN A 169 7.69 -21.59 -12.16
N ALA A 170 7.59 -20.28 -12.01
CA ALA A 170 7.93 -19.59 -10.79
C ALA A 170 6.88 -19.81 -9.69
N GLU A 171 7.36 -19.90 -8.46
CA GLU A 171 6.55 -19.97 -7.24
C GLU A 171 6.64 -18.66 -6.45
N LEU A 172 5.52 -18.23 -5.86
CA LEU A 172 5.46 -17.05 -4.99
C LEU A 172 5.28 -17.44 -3.52
N VAL A 173 6.20 -16.96 -2.69
CA VAL A 173 6.14 -17.07 -1.22
C VAL A 173 5.88 -15.70 -0.64
N VAL A 174 4.73 -15.49 -0.01
CA VAL A 174 4.36 -14.18 0.56
C VAL A 174 4.65 -14.18 2.07
N ALA A 175 5.32 -13.15 2.56
CA ALA A 175 5.62 -12.95 3.97
C ALA A 175 5.10 -11.59 4.47
N ASP A 176 4.20 -11.64 5.46
CA ASP A 176 3.64 -10.47 6.13
C ASP A 176 4.60 -9.92 7.19
N GLU A 177 5.23 -8.80 6.89
CA GLU A 177 6.19 -8.18 7.80
C GLU A 177 5.60 -7.36 8.95
N ARG A 178 4.28 -7.15 8.94
CA ARG A 178 3.51 -6.53 10.03
C ARG A 178 3.89 -5.09 10.36
N THR A 179 4.52 -4.37 9.42
CA THR A 179 5.11 -3.05 9.67
C THR A 179 6.11 -3.07 10.85
N ASN A 180 6.94 -4.12 10.94
CA ASN A 180 7.88 -4.32 12.03
C ASN A 180 9.26 -4.75 11.49
N ALA A 181 10.29 -3.94 11.78
CA ALA A 181 11.63 -4.15 11.25
C ALA A 181 12.29 -5.45 11.75
N THR A 182 12.09 -5.84 13.01
CA THR A 182 12.64 -7.08 13.55
C THR A 182 11.96 -8.30 12.93
N THR A 183 10.63 -8.28 12.83
CA THR A 183 9.85 -9.31 12.13
C THR A 183 10.25 -9.40 10.66
N SER A 184 10.47 -8.26 10.00
CA SER A 184 10.96 -8.18 8.62
C SER A 184 12.28 -8.92 8.43
N LEU A 185 13.28 -8.69 9.30
CA LEU A 185 14.56 -9.38 9.23
C LEU A 185 14.40 -10.89 9.46
N GLN A 186 13.59 -11.29 10.44
CA GLN A 186 13.32 -12.71 10.72
C GLN A 186 12.66 -13.41 9.52
N LEU A 187 11.68 -12.76 8.90
CA LEU A 187 10.98 -13.31 7.74
C LEU A 187 11.87 -13.33 6.50
N PHE A 188 12.69 -12.29 6.27
CA PHE A 188 13.71 -12.30 5.23
C PHE A 188 14.65 -13.50 5.38
N GLU A 189 15.18 -13.72 6.59
CA GLU A 189 16.06 -14.86 6.88
C GLU A 189 15.35 -16.20 6.62
N ARG A 190 14.06 -16.32 6.95
CA ARG A 190 13.26 -17.51 6.67
C ARG A 190 13.01 -17.71 5.18
N LEU A 191 12.67 -16.65 4.43
CA LEU A 191 12.48 -16.71 2.98
C LEU A 191 13.73 -17.24 2.28
N VAL A 192 14.91 -16.79 2.72
CA VAL A 192 16.19 -17.22 2.16
C VAL A 192 16.57 -18.64 2.62
N GLN A 193 16.54 -18.91 3.92
CA GLN A 193 17.10 -20.16 4.46
C GLN A 193 16.14 -21.33 4.45
N SER A 194 14.89 -21.10 4.88
CA SER A 194 13.88 -22.16 5.05
C SER A 194 13.12 -22.37 3.75
N GLU A 195 12.63 -21.28 3.17
CA GLU A 195 11.85 -21.33 1.94
C GLU A 195 12.71 -21.42 0.69
N ARG A 196 14.03 -21.21 0.78
CA ARG A 196 14.99 -21.32 -0.34
C ARG A 196 14.60 -20.45 -1.54
N CYS A 197 14.14 -19.23 -1.29
CA CYS A 197 13.85 -18.27 -2.35
C CYS A 197 15.15 -17.84 -3.05
N ASP A 198 15.14 -17.81 -4.39
CA ASP A 198 16.30 -17.38 -5.19
C ASP A 198 16.45 -15.85 -5.19
N VAL A 199 15.31 -15.18 -5.04
CA VAL A 199 15.20 -13.72 -4.99
C VAL A 199 14.18 -13.33 -3.93
N VAL A 200 14.43 -12.20 -3.26
CA VAL A 200 13.44 -11.54 -2.42
C VAL A 200 13.05 -10.22 -3.08
N VAL A 201 11.77 -10.08 -3.41
CA VAL A 201 11.15 -8.80 -3.78
C VAL A 201 10.57 -8.19 -2.51
N ALA A 202 10.99 -6.98 -2.18
CA ALA A 202 10.58 -6.29 -0.96
C ALA A 202 9.83 -5.00 -1.29
N SER A 203 8.66 -4.84 -0.69
CA SER A 203 7.90 -3.59 -0.69
C SER A 203 7.54 -3.24 0.74
N VAL A 204 8.54 -2.84 1.52
CA VAL A 204 8.47 -2.65 2.98
C VAL A 204 8.91 -1.24 3.37
N PRO A 205 8.52 -0.73 4.55
CA PRO A 205 8.99 0.58 5.03
C PRO A 205 10.53 0.65 5.13
N SER A 206 11.11 1.84 4.94
CA SER A 206 12.57 2.05 5.03
C SER A 206 13.20 1.55 6.34
N ALA A 207 12.47 1.62 7.47
CA ALA A 207 12.94 1.09 8.75
C ALA A 207 13.19 -0.43 8.70
N SER A 208 12.33 -1.19 8.01
CA SER A 208 12.49 -2.62 7.77
C SER A 208 13.65 -2.88 6.81
N MET A 209 13.72 -2.10 5.72
CA MET A 209 14.79 -2.23 4.73
C MET A 209 16.19 -2.01 5.32
N ALA A 210 16.32 -1.10 6.30
CA ALA A 210 17.58 -0.83 7.00
C ALA A 210 18.17 -2.07 7.70
N LEU A 211 17.32 -3.01 8.16
CA LEU A 211 17.77 -4.27 8.77
C LEU A 211 17.98 -5.39 7.74
N ILE A 212 17.12 -5.46 6.72
CA ILE A 212 17.18 -6.49 5.68
C ILE A 212 18.43 -6.32 4.79
N ARG A 213 18.71 -5.09 4.36
CA ARG A 213 19.77 -4.79 3.38
C ARG A 213 21.15 -5.32 3.82
N PRO A 214 21.65 -5.08 5.05
CA PRO A 214 22.90 -5.67 5.50
C PRO A 214 22.88 -7.21 5.52
N ALA A 215 21.74 -7.83 5.82
CA ALA A 215 21.61 -9.29 5.80
C ALA A 215 21.67 -9.85 4.37
N ALA A 216 21.00 -9.21 3.42
CA ALA A 216 21.06 -9.57 2.01
C ALA A 216 22.48 -9.47 1.45
N LEU A 217 23.20 -8.38 1.75
CA LEU A 217 24.59 -8.18 1.32
C LEU A 217 25.52 -9.27 1.88
N ARG A 218 25.41 -9.60 3.18
CA ARG A 218 26.25 -10.65 3.80
C ARG A 218 26.01 -12.03 3.20
N ARG A 219 24.79 -12.30 2.72
CA ARG A 219 24.39 -13.60 2.18
C ARG A 219 24.56 -13.71 0.67
N GLY A 220 24.79 -12.60 -0.02
CA GLY A 220 24.72 -12.55 -1.48
C GLY A 220 23.31 -12.78 -2.02
N THR A 221 22.27 -12.60 -1.21
CA THR A 221 20.87 -12.75 -1.66
C THR A 221 20.53 -11.66 -2.67
N LEU A 222 19.88 -12.04 -3.78
CA LEU A 222 19.29 -11.06 -4.69
C LEU A 222 18.05 -10.43 -4.02
N LEU A 223 18.15 -9.15 -3.70
CA LEU A 223 17.09 -8.36 -3.08
C LEU A 223 16.67 -7.25 -4.05
N LEU A 224 15.41 -7.24 -4.45
CA LEU A 224 14.83 -6.23 -5.34
C LEU A 224 13.78 -5.43 -4.57
N SER A 225 14.04 -4.15 -4.31
CA SER A 225 13.12 -3.29 -3.57
C SER A 225 12.28 -2.42 -4.51
N ALA A 226 10.97 -2.56 -4.41
CA ALA A 226 9.97 -1.77 -5.13
C ALA A 226 9.33 -0.67 -4.27
N ALA A 227 9.82 -0.48 -3.03
CA ALA A 227 9.33 0.56 -2.11
C ALA A 227 10.02 1.91 -2.31
N LEU A 228 9.31 2.98 -1.95
CA LEU A 228 9.87 4.33 -1.78
C LEU A 228 11.10 4.30 -0.86
N SER A 229 12.15 5.07 -1.18
CA SER A 229 13.42 5.02 -0.43
C SER A 229 14.22 6.31 -0.50
N GLU A 230 14.83 6.65 0.63
CA GLU A 230 15.74 7.79 0.78
C GLU A 230 17.11 7.59 0.09
N HIS A 231 17.42 6.36 -0.31
CA HIS A 231 18.66 5.99 -0.98
C HIS A 231 18.40 5.53 -2.42
N ASN A 232 19.29 5.93 -3.33
CA ASN A 232 19.33 5.42 -4.70
C ASN A 232 20.23 4.20 -4.88
N ASP A 233 21.27 4.08 -4.05
CA ASP A 233 22.36 3.14 -4.31
C ASP A 233 22.41 2.01 -3.29
N VAL A 234 22.51 0.76 -3.77
CA VAL A 234 22.70 -0.42 -2.94
C VAL A 234 23.41 -1.55 -3.69
N GLY A 235 24.21 -2.31 -2.95
CA GLY A 235 25.36 -3.09 -3.45
C GLY A 235 25.05 -4.22 -4.42
N ARG A 236 26.07 -5.06 -4.69
CA ARG A 236 26.11 -6.02 -5.80
C ARG A 236 24.80 -6.77 -6.08
N ASN A 237 24.11 -7.30 -5.08
CA ASN A 237 22.86 -8.05 -5.30
C ASN A 237 21.63 -7.36 -4.67
N VAL A 238 21.69 -6.05 -4.40
CA VAL A 238 20.60 -5.31 -3.77
C VAL A 238 20.22 -4.13 -4.65
N PHE A 239 18.99 -4.13 -5.15
CA PHE A 239 18.50 -3.11 -6.07
C PHE A 239 17.37 -2.33 -5.43
N GLN A 240 17.34 -1.02 -5.65
CA GLN A 240 16.29 -0.13 -5.19
C GLN A 240 15.68 0.59 -6.40
N PHE A 241 14.36 0.45 -6.56
CA PHE A 241 13.65 0.95 -7.74
C PHE A 241 12.54 1.96 -7.44
N GLY A 242 12.18 2.13 -6.16
CA GLY A 242 11.15 3.11 -5.79
C GLY A 242 11.65 4.55 -5.81
N GLU A 243 10.69 5.47 -5.70
CA GLU A 243 10.92 6.91 -5.77
C GLU A 243 11.70 7.43 -4.55
N THR A 244 12.54 8.45 -4.77
CA THR A 244 13.22 9.20 -3.73
C THR A 244 12.49 10.47 -3.33
N PRO A 245 12.86 11.09 -2.19
CA PRO A 245 12.34 12.40 -1.83
C PRO A 245 12.60 13.46 -2.90
N LEU A 246 13.75 13.38 -3.58
CA LEU A 246 14.07 14.31 -4.64
C LEU A 246 13.15 14.09 -5.85
N ASP A 247 12.94 12.83 -6.27
CA ASP A 247 11.98 12.43 -7.32
C ASP A 247 10.59 13.01 -7.13
N GLN A 248 10.14 13.00 -5.88
CA GLN A 248 8.82 13.47 -5.52
C GLN A 248 8.75 15.00 -5.42
N LEU A 249 9.74 15.65 -4.81
CA LEU A 249 9.62 17.03 -4.35
C LEU A 249 10.15 18.09 -5.31
N THR A 250 11.17 17.77 -6.13
CA THR A 250 11.81 18.77 -7.02
C THR A 250 10.80 19.41 -7.96
N THR A 251 9.84 18.62 -8.42
CA THR A 251 8.77 19.08 -9.32
C THR A 251 7.52 19.52 -8.55
N SER A 252 7.09 18.74 -7.56
CA SER A 252 5.80 19.00 -6.92
C SER A 252 5.84 20.26 -6.05
N VAL A 253 6.89 20.51 -5.27
CA VAL A 253 6.97 21.69 -4.38
C VAL A 253 6.83 23.01 -5.14
N PRO A 254 7.68 23.34 -6.14
CA PRO A 254 7.54 24.60 -6.88
C PRO A 254 6.22 24.68 -7.66
N GLY A 255 5.79 23.56 -8.24
CA GLY A 255 4.55 23.50 -9.01
C GLY A 255 3.30 23.74 -8.15
N ILE A 256 3.26 23.17 -6.93
CA ILE A 256 2.21 23.41 -5.95
C ILE A 256 2.22 24.86 -5.48
N MET A 257 3.39 25.42 -5.15
CA MET A 257 3.48 26.83 -4.73
C MET A 257 2.95 27.77 -5.80
N HIS A 258 3.31 27.52 -7.07
CA HIS A 258 2.82 28.30 -8.19
C HIS A 258 1.29 28.16 -8.37
N SER A 259 0.78 26.92 -8.40
CA SER A 259 -0.63 26.66 -8.71
C SER A 259 -1.60 27.09 -7.59
N SER A 260 -1.14 27.06 -6.34
CA SER A 260 -1.90 27.50 -5.17
C SER A 260 -1.74 28.98 -4.85
N ALA A 261 -0.78 29.67 -5.47
CA ALA A 261 -0.34 31.02 -5.09
C ALA A 261 0.02 31.15 -3.61
N ALA A 262 0.52 30.06 -3.00
CA ALA A 262 0.88 29.99 -1.59
C ALA A 262 2.30 29.44 -1.42
N SER A 263 2.95 29.78 -0.31
CA SER A 263 4.37 29.43 -0.10
C SER A 263 4.73 29.13 1.35
N ASN A 264 3.77 29.17 2.27
CA ASN A 264 3.98 28.83 3.68
C ASN A 264 3.52 27.41 3.98
N TRP A 265 4.45 26.55 4.36
CA TRP A 265 4.26 25.12 4.49
C TRP A 265 4.24 24.65 5.95
N PHE A 266 3.43 23.64 6.23
CA PHE A 266 3.52 22.80 7.41
C PHE A 266 3.95 21.39 6.98
N ILE A 267 5.02 20.86 7.57
CA ILE A 267 5.52 19.51 7.26
C ILE A 267 4.99 18.53 8.30
N LEU A 268 4.29 17.50 7.83
CA LEU A 268 3.73 16.42 8.64
C LEU A 268 4.21 15.07 8.12
N GLY A 269 4.76 14.23 8.98
CA GLY A 269 5.20 12.88 8.60
C GLY A 269 5.05 11.87 9.72
N SER A 270 5.14 10.58 9.39
CA SER A 270 5.29 9.53 10.42
C SER A 270 6.73 9.53 10.96
N ASP A 271 6.92 9.22 12.24
CA ASP A 271 8.22 9.35 12.90
C ASP A 271 9.16 8.16 12.60
N TYR A 272 9.71 8.14 11.38
CA TYR A 272 10.79 7.25 10.97
C TYR A 272 11.61 7.84 9.82
N VAL A 273 12.60 7.09 9.33
CA VAL A 273 13.64 7.59 8.40
C VAL A 273 13.09 8.20 7.11
N TRP A 274 12.06 7.62 6.48
CA TRP A 274 11.54 8.10 5.19
C TRP A 274 10.89 9.49 5.29
N PRO A 275 9.88 9.73 6.17
CA PRO A 275 9.30 11.05 6.33
C PRO A 275 10.27 12.11 6.82
N ARG A 276 11.27 11.72 7.62
CA ARG A 276 12.35 12.63 8.05
C ARG A 276 13.24 13.05 6.87
N SER A 277 13.51 12.13 5.95
CA SER A 277 14.24 12.44 4.71
C SER A 277 13.43 13.37 3.80
N ILE A 278 12.13 13.09 3.63
CA ILE A 278 11.17 13.96 2.94
C ILE A 278 11.18 15.37 3.55
N GLY A 279 11.05 15.48 4.88
CA GLY A 279 11.06 16.77 5.56
C GLY A 279 12.38 17.53 5.42
N THR A 280 13.52 16.82 5.34
CA THR A 280 14.83 17.43 5.10
C THR A 280 14.93 18.01 3.70
N VAL A 281 14.61 17.22 2.68
CA VAL A 281 14.64 17.66 1.28
C VAL A 281 13.61 18.77 1.03
N ALA A 282 12.43 18.66 1.63
CA ALA A 282 11.38 19.67 1.52
C ALA A 282 11.83 21.03 2.06
N GLN A 283 12.45 21.08 3.25
CA GLN A 283 12.92 22.34 3.82
C GLN A 283 13.90 23.06 2.88
N GLU A 284 14.84 22.33 2.29
CA GLU A 284 15.80 22.91 1.34
C GLU A 284 15.13 23.39 0.05
N LEU A 285 14.23 22.59 -0.53
CA LEU A 285 13.51 22.96 -1.77
C LEU A 285 12.55 24.12 -1.56
N ILE A 286 11.77 24.11 -0.47
CA ILE A 286 10.85 25.19 -0.11
C ILE A 286 11.63 26.50 0.02
N LYS A 287 12.75 26.48 0.76
CA LYS A 287 13.63 27.65 0.91
C LYS A 287 14.22 28.11 -0.42
N TYR A 288 14.72 27.18 -1.23
CA TYR A 288 15.27 27.47 -2.56
C TYR A 288 14.25 28.20 -3.45
N HIS A 289 12.99 27.78 -3.39
CA HIS A 289 11.87 28.40 -4.11
C HIS A 289 11.21 29.57 -3.35
N ARG A 290 11.86 30.12 -2.32
CA ARG A 290 11.44 31.30 -1.55
C ARG A 290 10.14 31.11 -0.76
N GLY A 291 9.81 29.88 -0.38
CA GLY A 291 8.78 29.58 0.60
C GLY A 291 9.30 29.53 2.04
N THR A 292 8.39 29.33 2.98
CA THR A 292 8.66 29.26 4.42
C THR A 292 8.07 27.99 5.02
N VAL A 293 8.57 27.59 6.19
CA VAL A 293 8.04 26.45 6.96
C VAL A 293 7.53 26.97 8.31
N ALA A 294 6.21 26.96 8.49
CA ALA A 294 5.52 27.40 9.70
C ALA A 294 5.60 26.38 10.85
N GLY A 295 5.82 25.11 10.52
CA GLY A 295 5.87 24.04 11.51
C GLY A 295 6.28 22.71 10.92
N ILE A 296 6.85 21.86 11.77
CA ILE A 296 7.20 20.48 11.44
C ILE A 296 6.71 19.60 12.59
N HIS A 297 5.97 18.54 12.26
CA HIS A 297 5.50 17.56 13.22
C HIS A 297 5.68 16.14 12.70
N TYR A 298 6.23 15.27 13.54
CA TYR A 298 6.34 13.85 13.26
C TYR A 298 5.45 13.06 14.23
N GLN A 299 4.46 12.37 13.69
CA GLN A 299 3.52 11.55 14.45
C GLN A 299 4.10 10.15 14.62
N ALA A 300 3.99 9.57 15.82
CA ALA A 300 4.39 8.17 16.03
C ALA A 300 3.64 7.23 15.08
N LEU A 301 4.33 6.25 14.51
CA LEU A 301 3.71 5.29 13.58
C LEU A 301 2.67 4.40 14.30
N GLY A 302 1.51 4.18 13.69
CA GLY A 302 0.42 3.41 14.28
C GLY A 302 -0.39 4.22 15.29
N SER A 303 -0.55 5.52 15.06
CA SER A 303 -1.33 6.41 15.93
C SER A 303 -2.80 6.38 15.56
N ASP A 304 -3.67 6.30 16.57
CA ASP A 304 -5.13 6.43 16.40
C ASP A 304 -5.67 7.83 16.80
N ASN A 305 -4.81 8.76 17.25
CA ASN A 305 -5.21 10.10 17.68
C ASN A 305 -4.33 11.19 17.04
N PHE A 306 -4.97 12.09 16.28
CA PHE A 306 -4.33 13.20 15.57
C PHE A 306 -4.75 14.58 16.08
N SER A 307 -5.40 14.66 17.25
CA SER A 307 -5.94 15.91 17.78
C SER A 307 -4.87 16.98 18.03
N ASP A 308 -3.67 16.59 18.51
CA ASP A 308 -2.56 17.53 18.76
C ASP A 308 -2.07 18.17 17.46
N VAL A 309 -1.79 17.37 16.42
CA VAL A 309 -1.33 17.90 15.13
C VAL A 309 -2.41 18.75 14.44
N ILE A 310 -3.68 18.38 14.57
CA ILE A 310 -4.81 19.18 14.07
C ILE A 310 -4.87 20.54 14.77
N ALA A 311 -4.72 20.58 16.11
CA ALA A 311 -4.68 21.82 16.86
C ALA A 311 -3.49 22.71 16.46
N ARG A 312 -2.31 22.11 16.22
CA ARG A 312 -1.13 22.83 15.72
C ARG A 312 -1.35 23.42 14.34
N LEU A 313 -1.92 22.64 13.42
CA LEU A 313 -2.28 23.13 12.08
C LEU A 313 -3.27 24.29 12.18
N ALA A 314 -4.33 24.15 12.98
CA ALA A 314 -5.32 25.20 13.19
C ALA A 314 -4.70 26.51 13.73
N ALA A 315 -3.68 26.42 14.59
CA ALA A 315 -2.97 27.58 15.13
C ALA A 315 -1.84 28.12 14.23
N SER A 316 -1.39 27.37 13.22
CA SER A 316 -0.30 27.77 12.33
C SER A 316 -0.75 28.80 11.28
N ASP A 317 0.17 29.56 10.70
CA ASP A 317 -0.09 30.45 9.57
C ASP A 317 0.16 29.78 8.21
N ALA A 318 0.32 28.45 8.17
CA ALA A 318 0.53 27.72 6.93
C ALA A 318 -0.72 27.72 6.04
N ASP A 319 -0.47 27.70 4.73
CA ASP A 319 -1.47 27.52 3.69
C ASP A 319 -1.36 26.12 3.05
N LEU A 320 -0.15 25.55 3.11
CA LEU A 320 0.21 24.29 2.46
C LEU A 320 0.61 23.25 3.51
N ILE A 321 0.22 22.00 3.29
CA ILE A 321 0.65 20.85 4.10
C ILE A 321 1.44 19.92 3.19
N LEU A 322 2.67 19.60 3.58
CA LEU A 322 3.39 18.46 3.03
C LEU A 322 3.15 17.25 3.96
N SER A 323 2.40 16.26 3.49
CA SER A 323 2.07 15.06 4.26
C SER A 323 2.86 13.85 3.75
N SER A 324 3.58 13.21 4.68
CA SER A 324 4.29 11.94 4.49
C SER A 324 3.88 10.92 5.55
N LEU A 325 2.62 11.00 6.01
CA LEU A 325 2.00 9.94 6.80
C LEU A 325 1.81 8.69 5.95
N VAL A 326 1.84 7.52 6.59
CA VAL A 326 1.77 6.23 5.89
C VAL A 326 0.57 5.40 6.30
N GLY A 327 0.03 4.63 5.36
CA GLY A 327 -0.99 3.62 5.63
C GLY A 327 -2.21 4.17 6.38
N LEU A 328 -2.63 3.45 7.41
CA LEU A 328 -3.79 3.81 8.23
C LEU A 328 -3.64 5.17 8.94
N ASP A 329 -2.43 5.57 9.31
CA ASP A 329 -2.20 6.87 9.95
C ASP A 329 -2.60 8.01 9.00
N ALA A 330 -2.30 7.88 7.71
CA ALA A 330 -2.72 8.85 6.69
C ALA A 330 -4.26 8.90 6.58
N VAL A 331 -4.91 7.75 6.55
CA VAL A 331 -6.39 7.64 6.50
C VAL A 331 -7.03 8.35 7.69
N MET A 332 -6.57 8.02 8.90
CA MET A 332 -7.12 8.55 10.14
C MET A 332 -6.89 10.06 10.25
N PHE A 333 -5.70 10.55 9.89
CA PHE A 333 -5.43 11.98 9.85
C PHE A 333 -6.34 12.71 8.87
N GLN A 334 -6.46 12.26 7.61
CA GLN A 334 -7.25 12.99 6.61
C GLN A 334 -8.74 13.08 6.99
N ARG A 335 -9.28 12.05 7.64
CA ARG A 335 -10.65 12.05 8.16
C ARG A 335 -10.85 13.01 9.31
N ALA A 336 -10.01 12.91 10.35
CA ALA A 336 -10.07 13.82 11.48
C ALA A 336 -9.83 15.28 11.05
N PHE A 337 -8.98 15.50 10.05
CA PHE A 337 -8.73 16.82 9.47
C PHE A 337 -9.93 17.37 8.68
N HIS A 338 -10.65 16.50 7.96
CA HIS A 338 -11.91 16.85 7.31
C HIS A 338 -13.01 17.17 8.33
N GLU A 339 -13.19 16.31 9.34
CA GLU A 339 -14.16 16.51 10.44
C GLU A 339 -13.92 17.80 11.22
N ALA A 340 -12.65 18.20 11.39
CA ALA A 340 -12.28 19.47 12.00
C ALA A 340 -12.59 20.70 11.13
N GLY A 341 -13.08 20.51 9.90
CA GLY A 341 -13.42 21.59 8.98
C GLY A 341 -12.22 22.35 8.41
N LEU A 342 -11.01 21.80 8.50
CA LEU A 342 -9.77 22.48 8.09
C LEU A 342 -9.44 22.31 6.60
N ARG A 343 -10.08 21.39 5.89
CA ARG A 343 -9.77 21.10 4.47
C ARG A 343 -9.87 22.34 3.56
N SER A 344 -10.82 23.24 3.81
CA SER A 344 -10.99 24.45 3.00
C SER A 344 -9.88 25.49 3.17
N ARG A 345 -9.12 25.42 4.26
CA ARG A 345 -8.04 26.36 4.60
C ARG A 345 -6.67 25.96 4.07
N PHE A 346 -6.43 24.67 3.88
CA PHE A 346 -5.11 24.16 3.48
C PHE A 346 -5.18 23.44 2.13
N ARG A 347 -4.10 23.53 1.36
CA ARG A 347 -3.83 22.56 0.28
C ARG A 347 -2.81 21.54 0.74
N THR A 348 -3.10 20.27 0.51
CA THR A 348 -2.22 19.17 0.92
C THR A 348 -1.50 18.59 -0.29
N LEU A 349 -0.17 18.55 -0.23
CA LEU A 349 0.66 17.69 -1.08
C LEU A 349 1.04 16.46 -0.25
N ALA A 350 0.68 15.27 -0.72
CA ALA A 350 0.98 14.01 -0.06
C ALA A 350 1.97 13.18 -0.89
N THR A 351 2.99 12.64 -0.24
CA THR A 351 4.03 11.83 -0.90
C THR A 351 3.79 10.32 -0.80
N ASN A 352 2.83 9.92 0.03
CA ASN A 352 2.45 8.52 0.24
C ASN A 352 0.92 8.38 0.35
N PHE A 353 0.21 8.83 -0.69
CA PHE A 353 -1.25 8.77 -0.77
C PHE A 353 -1.68 8.19 -2.12
N ASP A 354 -1.84 6.87 -2.15
CA ASP A 354 -2.18 6.10 -3.35
C ASP A 354 -3.67 5.68 -3.36
N GLU A 355 -4.07 4.82 -4.31
CA GLU A 355 -5.44 4.33 -4.44
C GLU A 355 -5.91 3.55 -3.22
N SER A 356 -5.02 2.84 -2.54
CA SER A 356 -5.33 2.11 -1.31
C SER A 356 -5.66 3.09 -0.19
N ILE A 357 -4.85 4.14 -0.03
CA ILE A 357 -5.12 5.18 0.98
C ILE A 357 -6.38 5.97 0.63
N LEU A 358 -6.59 6.34 -0.64
CA LEU A 358 -7.78 7.05 -1.09
C LEU A 358 -9.06 6.23 -0.84
N ASP A 359 -9.04 4.94 -1.16
CA ASP A 359 -10.20 4.06 -0.93
C ASP A 359 -10.57 3.97 0.54
N HIS A 360 -9.57 3.89 1.42
CA HIS A 360 -9.79 3.85 2.86
C HIS A 360 -10.06 5.22 3.47
N THR A 361 -9.65 6.32 2.85
CA THR A 361 -9.94 7.68 3.34
C THR A 361 -11.38 8.06 3.03
N GLY A 362 -11.84 7.75 1.83
CA GLY A 362 -13.07 8.29 1.27
C GLY A 362 -12.76 9.52 0.40
N ARG A 363 -13.58 9.73 -0.64
CA ARG A 363 -13.30 10.73 -1.68
C ARG A 363 -13.64 12.14 -1.24
N ASP A 364 -14.67 12.31 -0.42
CA ASP A 364 -15.10 13.62 0.06
C ASP A 364 -14.10 14.15 1.10
N GLU A 365 -13.56 13.26 1.92
CA GLU A 365 -12.57 13.55 2.95
C GLU A 365 -11.21 13.91 2.33
N ALA A 366 -10.91 13.33 1.16
CA ALA A 366 -9.67 13.48 0.43
C ALA A 366 -9.71 14.50 -0.71
N GLU A 367 -10.87 15.11 -1.01
CA GLU A 367 -11.03 16.02 -2.15
C GLU A 367 -10.02 17.18 -2.11
N GLY A 368 -9.38 17.44 -3.26
CA GLY A 368 -8.38 18.50 -3.42
C GLY A 368 -7.00 18.18 -2.84
N ILE A 369 -6.77 16.97 -2.32
CA ILE A 369 -5.41 16.51 -2.00
C ILE A 369 -4.63 16.32 -3.30
N TRP A 370 -3.46 16.92 -3.39
CA TRP A 370 -2.47 16.59 -4.40
C TRP A 370 -1.59 15.43 -3.91
N SER A 371 -1.43 14.41 -4.73
CA SER A 371 -0.51 13.30 -4.48
C SER A 371 0.59 13.32 -5.55
N THR A 372 1.81 12.96 -5.17
CA THR A 372 2.95 12.86 -6.08
C THR A 372 3.48 11.42 -6.09
N GLN A 373 3.38 10.73 -7.24
CA GLN A 373 3.76 9.33 -7.43
C GLN A 373 4.15 9.04 -8.89
N ASP A 374 4.84 7.91 -9.10
CA ASP A 374 5.23 7.43 -10.44
C ASP A 374 4.09 6.93 -11.31
N TYR A 375 2.96 6.62 -10.68
CA TYR A 375 1.79 6.03 -11.32
C TYR A 375 0.54 6.39 -10.55
N PHE A 376 -0.52 6.73 -11.29
CA PHE A 376 -1.88 6.82 -10.80
C PHE A 376 -2.74 5.99 -11.75
N MET A 377 -3.60 5.14 -11.21
CA MET A 377 -4.55 4.41 -12.02
C MET A 377 -5.59 5.40 -12.59
N PRO A 378 -5.68 5.56 -13.92
CA PRO A 378 -6.65 6.45 -14.52
C PRO A 378 -8.09 6.05 -14.13
N ALA A 379 -8.98 7.04 -14.08
CA ALA A 379 -10.41 6.76 -13.96
C ALA A 379 -10.87 5.90 -15.15
N LEU A 380 -11.86 5.04 -14.90
CA LEU A 380 -12.49 4.14 -15.89
C LEU A 380 -12.79 4.87 -17.20
N SER A 381 -11.94 4.71 -18.20
CA SER A 381 -11.99 5.37 -19.51
C SER A 381 -11.08 4.65 -20.51
N ASP A 382 -11.13 5.07 -21.77
CA ASP A 382 -10.23 4.60 -22.83
C ASP A 382 -8.73 4.89 -22.53
N GLU A 383 -8.45 5.76 -21.54
CA GLU A 383 -7.10 6.12 -21.09
C GLU A 383 -6.50 5.14 -20.06
N MET A 384 -7.27 4.17 -19.55
CA MET A 384 -6.73 3.15 -18.64
C MET A 384 -5.61 2.37 -19.33
N ASP A 385 -4.47 2.17 -18.67
CA ASP A 385 -3.40 1.37 -19.28
C ASP A 385 -3.75 -0.12 -19.31
N GLU A 386 -3.02 -0.85 -20.14
CA GLU A 386 -3.27 -2.27 -20.38
C GLU A 386 -3.05 -3.14 -19.13
N THR A 387 -2.10 -2.76 -18.27
CA THR A 387 -1.83 -3.48 -17.01
C THR A 387 -2.97 -3.30 -16.02
N ALA A 388 -3.52 -2.09 -15.88
CA ALA A 388 -4.71 -1.83 -15.08
C ALA A 388 -5.95 -2.56 -15.61
N ARG A 389 -6.14 -2.64 -16.94
CA ARG A 389 -7.20 -3.46 -17.56
C ARG A 389 -7.08 -4.93 -17.18
N ARG A 390 -5.90 -5.55 -17.36
CA ARG A 390 -5.68 -6.97 -17.02
C ARG A 390 -5.83 -7.23 -15.52
N TYR A 391 -5.31 -6.34 -14.69
CA TYR A 391 -5.46 -6.42 -13.23
C TYR A 391 -6.93 -6.45 -12.83
N ARG A 392 -7.74 -5.54 -13.37
CA ARG A 392 -9.16 -5.46 -13.07
C ARG A 392 -9.93 -6.67 -13.61
N ALA A 393 -9.61 -7.14 -14.81
CA ALA A 393 -10.20 -8.35 -15.38
C ALA A 393 -9.91 -9.60 -14.51
N ARG A 394 -8.71 -9.67 -13.91
CA ARG A 394 -8.28 -10.79 -13.08
C ARG A 394 -8.90 -10.79 -11.68
N PHE A 395 -8.93 -9.63 -11.01
CA PHE A 395 -9.33 -9.54 -9.60
C PHE A 395 -10.74 -8.99 -9.38
N GLY A 396 -11.37 -8.44 -10.41
CA GLY A 396 -12.72 -7.90 -10.38
C GLY A 396 -12.80 -6.45 -9.91
N ASP A 397 -13.99 -5.86 -10.06
CA ASP A 397 -14.23 -4.42 -9.85
C ASP A 397 -14.12 -3.94 -8.41
N ILE A 398 -14.28 -4.87 -7.45
CA ILE A 398 -14.28 -4.56 -6.02
C ILE A 398 -12.94 -4.88 -5.35
N ALA A 399 -11.95 -5.40 -6.06
CA ALA A 399 -10.62 -5.64 -5.49
C ALA A 399 -9.89 -4.31 -5.22
N PRO A 400 -8.87 -4.29 -4.33
CA PRO A 400 -7.97 -3.15 -4.20
C PRO A 400 -7.44 -2.73 -5.56
N ARG A 401 -7.54 -1.42 -5.83
CA ARG A 401 -7.09 -0.83 -7.08
C ARG A 401 -5.58 -0.96 -7.22
N LEU A 402 -5.11 -1.09 -8.46
CA LEU A 402 -3.67 -1.10 -8.74
C LEU A 402 -3.08 0.25 -8.36
N SER A 403 -2.08 0.25 -7.49
CA SER A 403 -1.39 1.47 -7.04
C SER A 403 0.05 1.56 -7.53
N SER A 404 0.72 2.70 -7.32
CA SER A 404 2.13 2.89 -7.71
C SER A 404 3.03 1.79 -7.14
N MET A 405 2.89 1.48 -5.85
CA MET A 405 3.69 0.43 -5.19
C MET A 405 3.37 -0.97 -5.74
N ALA A 406 2.09 -1.26 -5.98
CA ALA A 406 1.67 -2.53 -6.55
C ALA A 406 2.20 -2.72 -7.99
N LYS A 407 2.13 -1.66 -8.80
CA LYS A 407 2.70 -1.65 -10.16
C LYS A 407 4.23 -1.79 -10.12
N ALA A 408 4.92 -1.11 -9.21
CA ALA A 408 6.37 -1.23 -9.06
C ALA A 408 6.80 -2.68 -8.76
N VAL A 409 6.02 -3.43 -7.97
CA VAL A 409 6.25 -4.86 -7.72
C VAL A 409 6.02 -5.70 -8.97
N PHE A 410 4.96 -5.45 -9.74
CA PHE A 410 4.72 -6.10 -11.03
C PHE A 410 5.92 -5.89 -11.99
N ASP A 411 6.36 -4.64 -12.14
CA ASP A 411 7.47 -4.27 -13.02
C ASP A 411 8.80 -4.90 -12.53
N THR A 412 9.01 -4.96 -11.21
CA THR A 412 10.20 -5.57 -10.59
C THR A 412 10.27 -7.08 -10.83
N ILE A 413 9.15 -7.80 -10.71
CA ILE A 413 9.09 -9.24 -10.99
C ILE A 413 9.32 -9.51 -12.49
N THR A 414 8.76 -8.67 -13.35
CA THR A 414 8.99 -8.73 -14.80
C THR A 414 10.48 -8.54 -15.13
N LEU A 415 11.13 -7.55 -14.51
CA LEU A 415 12.57 -7.32 -14.64
C LEU A 415 13.41 -8.52 -14.17
N TYR A 416 13.02 -9.15 -13.06
CA TYR A 416 13.68 -10.36 -12.58
C TYR A 416 13.58 -11.51 -13.59
N ALA A 417 12.39 -11.77 -14.15
CA ALA A 417 12.19 -12.83 -15.13
C ALA A 417 13.03 -12.60 -16.40
N GLN A 418 13.10 -11.36 -16.89
CA GLN A 418 13.98 -10.99 -18.00
C GLN A 418 15.45 -11.22 -17.65
N GLY A 419 15.86 -10.88 -16.43
CA GLY A 419 17.20 -11.14 -15.90
C GLY A 419 17.54 -12.63 -15.91
N VAL A 420 16.63 -13.47 -15.41
CA VAL A 420 16.76 -14.95 -15.42
C VAL A 420 16.83 -15.50 -16.84
N GLN A 421 16.00 -14.99 -17.75
CA GLN A 421 15.97 -15.44 -19.14
C GLN A 421 17.31 -15.19 -19.85
N VAL A 422 17.90 -14.01 -19.66
CA VAL A 422 19.19 -13.65 -20.24
C VAL A 422 20.34 -14.38 -19.55
N ALA A 423 20.32 -14.48 -18.22
CA ALA A 423 21.35 -15.17 -17.44
C ALA A 423 21.31 -16.69 -17.63
N LYS A 424 20.16 -17.25 -18.01
CA LYS A 424 19.87 -18.70 -18.10
C LYS A 424 20.13 -19.45 -16.79
N THR A 425 19.92 -18.77 -15.67
CA THR A 425 20.11 -19.29 -14.31
C THR A 425 19.32 -18.46 -13.32
N VAL A 426 19.06 -19.02 -12.14
CA VAL A 426 18.51 -18.30 -10.99
C VAL A 426 19.59 -17.82 -10.01
N ASP A 427 20.86 -18.05 -10.36
CA ASP A 427 22.00 -17.62 -9.54
C ASP A 427 21.94 -16.09 -9.28
N PRO A 428 21.91 -15.66 -8.00
CA PRO A 428 21.76 -14.25 -7.63
C PRO A 428 22.78 -13.31 -8.30
N ASP A 429 24.00 -13.78 -8.45
CA ASP A 429 25.13 -13.00 -8.95
C ASP A 429 25.03 -12.78 -10.45
N ALA A 430 24.74 -13.85 -11.18
CA ALA A 430 24.55 -13.81 -12.62
C ALA A 430 23.33 -12.96 -13.00
N VAL A 431 22.19 -13.17 -12.33
CA VAL A 431 20.97 -12.39 -12.58
C VAL A 431 21.18 -10.92 -12.19
N GLY A 432 21.79 -10.66 -11.04
CA GLY A 432 22.13 -9.30 -10.60
C GLY A 432 23.06 -8.57 -11.58
N ALA A 433 24.04 -9.28 -12.17
CA ALA A 433 24.91 -8.70 -13.19
C ALA A 433 24.13 -8.30 -14.46
N VAL A 434 23.19 -9.14 -14.91
CA VAL A 434 22.33 -8.83 -16.06
C VAL A 434 21.45 -7.61 -15.79
N ILE A 435 20.79 -7.57 -14.64
CA ILE A 435 19.93 -6.44 -14.24
C ILE A 435 20.77 -5.15 -14.24
N ARG A 436 21.95 -5.15 -13.61
CA ARG A 436 22.82 -3.97 -13.55
C ARG A 436 23.30 -3.49 -14.92
N ALA A 437 23.51 -4.41 -15.86
CA ALA A 437 23.98 -4.07 -17.21
C ALA A 437 22.90 -3.44 -18.11
N GLY A 438 21.63 -3.44 -17.70
CA GLY A 438 20.54 -2.81 -18.44
C GLY A 438 20.08 -3.49 -19.72
N GLY A 439 20.49 -4.75 -19.93
CA GLY A 439 20.12 -5.56 -21.10
C GLY A 439 18.66 -6.04 -21.14
N ALA A 440 17.78 -5.55 -20.26
CA ALA A 440 16.48 -6.18 -19.96
C ALA A 440 15.26 -5.23 -20.02
N GLY A 441 15.29 -4.12 -20.77
CA GLY A 441 14.08 -3.28 -20.94
C GLY A 441 13.63 -2.46 -19.70
N GLY A 442 14.17 -2.73 -18.50
CA GLY A 442 13.93 -1.98 -17.26
C GLY A 442 14.70 -0.65 -17.13
N GLN A 443 14.99 0.04 -18.24
CA GLN A 443 15.87 1.23 -18.23
C GLN A 443 15.43 2.31 -17.24
N ARG A 444 14.11 2.53 -17.07
CA ARG A 444 13.58 3.50 -16.10
C ARG A 444 13.94 3.12 -14.66
N LEU A 445 13.73 1.86 -14.28
CA LEU A 445 14.06 1.37 -12.92
C LEU A 445 15.57 1.42 -12.68
N LEU A 446 16.36 1.14 -13.71
CA LEU A 446 17.82 1.16 -13.62
C LEU A 446 18.42 2.56 -13.56
N LYS A 447 17.80 3.55 -14.21
CA LYS A 447 18.17 4.95 -14.04
C LYS A 447 18.01 5.39 -12.59
N ARG A 448 16.88 5.05 -11.95
CA ARG A 448 16.65 5.29 -10.51
C ARG A 448 17.74 4.63 -9.66
N HIS A 449 17.99 3.34 -9.91
CA HIS A 449 19.04 2.60 -9.21
C HIS A 449 20.44 3.22 -9.40
N GLY A 450 20.74 3.76 -10.58
CA GLY A 450 21.99 4.46 -10.88
C GLY A 450 22.10 5.86 -10.28
N GLY A 451 21.11 6.31 -9.49
CA GLY A 451 21.12 7.62 -8.86
C GLY A 451 20.55 8.75 -9.71
N GLU A 452 20.00 8.46 -10.89
CA GLU A 452 19.32 9.48 -11.69
C GLU A 452 17.99 9.88 -11.05
N HIS A 453 17.83 11.19 -10.85
CA HIS A 453 16.56 11.78 -10.45
C HIS A 453 15.55 11.68 -11.60
N LEU A 454 14.40 11.06 -11.34
CA LEU A 454 13.30 10.95 -12.29
C LEU A 454 12.07 11.67 -11.74
N PRO A 455 11.58 12.73 -12.42
CA PRO A 455 10.37 13.42 -12.03
C PRO A 455 9.18 12.46 -11.94
N THR A 456 8.38 12.66 -10.91
CA THR A 456 7.14 11.93 -10.66
C THR A 456 5.94 12.74 -11.15
N GLY A 457 4.81 12.06 -11.37
CA GLY A 457 3.56 12.73 -11.72
C GLY A 457 2.89 13.30 -10.48
N VAL A 458 2.09 14.35 -10.67
CA VAL A 458 1.19 14.87 -9.63
C VAL A 458 -0.25 14.67 -10.06
N ALA A 459 -1.10 14.21 -9.15
CA ALA A 459 -2.54 14.09 -9.37
C ALA A 459 -3.33 14.71 -8.23
N GLU A 460 -4.47 15.31 -8.57
CA GLU A 460 -5.43 15.82 -7.61
C GLU A 460 -6.52 14.78 -7.36
N VAL A 461 -6.89 14.58 -6.09
CA VAL A 461 -8.06 13.78 -5.74
C VAL A 461 -9.33 14.56 -6.08
N THR A 462 -10.18 13.92 -6.87
CA THR A 462 -11.50 14.40 -7.29
C THR A 462 -12.56 13.35 -6.98
N ALA A 463 -13.84 13.70 -7.20
CA ALA A 463 -14.94 12.73 -7.10
C ALA A 463 -14.73 11.47 -7.97
N SER A 464 -14.06 11.56 -9.12
CA SER A 464 -13.76 10.41 -10.00
C SER A 464 -12.47 9.68 -9.65
N GLY A 465 -11.58 10.27 -8.84
CA GLY A 465 -10.36 9.67 -8.32
C GLY A 465 -9.16 10.58 -8.51
N PHE A 466 -7.98 9.99 -8.68
CA PHE A 466 -6.80 10.75 -9.05
C PHE A 466 -6.95 11.27 -10.48
N ARG A 467 -6.93 12.59 -10.60
CA ARG A 467 -6.85 13.29 -11.88
C ARG A 467 -5.44 13.82 -12.03
N PRO A 468 -4.62 13.28 -12.95
CA PRO A 468 -3.30 13.83 -13.24
C PRO A 468 -3.40 15.33 -13.55
N ILE A 469 -2.50 16.12 -12.98
CA ILE A 469 -2.40 17.55 -13.23
C ILE A 469 -1.01 17.89 -13.78
N GLU A 470 -0.97 18.83 -14.72
CA GLU A 470 0.28 19.38 -15.20
C GLU A 470 0.65 20.58 -14.34
N LEU A 471 1.78 20.46 -13.64
CA LEU A 471 2.34 21.59 -12.93
C LEU A 471 3.24 22.40 -13.88
N PRO A 472 3.27 23.74 -13.78
CA PRO A 472 4.17 24.56 -14.58
C PRO A 472 5.64 24.20 -14.32
N GLY A 473 6.42 24.03 -15.39
CA GLY A 473 7.83 23.61 -15.32
C GLY A 473 8.06 22.10 -15.44
N VAL A 474 7.00 21.30 -15.60
CA VAL A 474 7.11 19.84 -15.80
C VAL A 474 7.23 19.53 -17.29
N VAL A 475 8.44 19.17 -17.73
CA VAL A 475 8.59 18.49 -19.02
C VAL A 475 8.10 17.06 -18.83
N ARG A 476 6.98 16.71 -19.47
CA ARG A 476 6.59 15.30 -19.60
C ARG A 476 7.75 14.55 -20.25
N THR A 477 8.40 13.64 -19.53
CA THR A 477 8.96 12.47 -20.19
C THR A 477 7.76 11.62 -20.57
N SER A 478 7.31 11.74 -21.81
CA SER A 478 6.32 10.83 -22.38
C SER A 478 6.87 9.41 -22.28
N VAL A 479 6.40 8.64 -21.29
CA VAL A 479 6.64 7.19 -21.24
C VAL A 479 5.42 6.53 -21.89
N GLY A 480 5.37 6.64 -23.22
CA GLY A 480 4.53 5.81 -24.07
C GLY A 480 5.43 4.88 -24.86
N GLY A 481 5.23 3.57 -24.72
CA GLY A 481 5.75 2.53 -25.60
C GLY A 481 7.16 2.01 -25.27
N ASN A 482 7.21 0.94 -24.47
CA ASN A 482 7.58 -0.39 -24.95
C ASN A 482 7.36 -1.44 -23.86
#